data_AF-A0A2E0FKD1-F1
#
_entry.id   AF-A0A2E0FKD1-F1
#
_cell.length_a   1.000
_cell.length_b   1.000
_cell.length_c   1.000
_cell.angle_alpha   90.00
_cell.angle_beta   90.00
_cell.angle_gamma   90.00
#
_symmetry.space_group_name_H-M   'P 1'
#
loop_
_entity.id
_entity.type
_entity.pdbx_description
1 polymer ?
#
loop_
_entity_poly.entity_id
_entity_poly.type
_entity_poly.pdbx_seq_one_letter_code
_entity_poly.pdbx_strand_id
1 'polypeptide(L)'
;MKYMILLLLSIMCSTGHTQLTIKDGEQWAKEHGIMLSPKFEVDMGVAGHAAPIVRSRDGGLVIIGDYKEVNTEGVKIVMLDDKGNIVFTHFFGPFLDNLEAQAVIEDRTGHFYAIMETHDKKVDSDTRERVVKFDHSGKISWDIALEQKENHYHRHCNTITLAEDGKHLNMTGTVQPDKTAIANKEHYKWTATLDDRGILKQTVGAKLGR
;
A
#
# COMPACT_ATOMS: atom_id res chain seq x y z
N MET A 1 -11.96 -29.29 -46.14
CA MET A 1 -13.14 -28.72 -45.44
C MET A 1 -13.25 -29.11 -43.96
N LYS A 2 -12.95 -30.35 -43.53
CA LYS A 2 -13.02 -30.73 -42.09
C LYS A 2 -12.08 -29.96 -41.15
N TYR A 3 -10.88 -29.58 -41.61
CA TYR A 3 -9.91 -28.82 -40.81
C TYR A 3 -10.18 -27.31 -40.74
N MET A 4 -11.01 -26.77 -41.64
CA MET A 4 -11.32 -25.33 -41.69
C MET A 4 -12.40 -24.95 -40.67
N ILE A 5 -13.28 -25.90 -40.34
CA ILE A 5 -14.32 -25.73 -39.31
C ILE A 5 -13.70 -25.81 -37.90
N LEU A 6 -12.68 -26.64 -37.69
CA LEU A 6 -11.97 -26.68 -36.40
C LEU A 6 -11.17 -25.39 -36.11
N LEU A 7 -10.59 -24.77 -37.13
CA LEU A 7 -9.83 -23.52 -36.97
C LEU A 7 -10.75 -22.33 -36.62
N LEU A 8 -12.00 -22.34 -37.13
CA LEU A 8 -13.01 -21.32 -36.82
C LEU A 8 -13.63 -21.51 -35.43
N LEU A 9 -13.74 -22.74 -34.92
CA LEU A 9 -14.19 -22.98 -33.53
C LEU A 9 -13.14 -22.60 -32.48
N SER A 10 -11.83 -22.68 -32.78
CA SER A 10 -10.79 -22.26 -31.84
C SER A 10 -10.68 -20.74 -31.65
N ILE A 11 -11.22 -19.94 -32.57
CA ILE A 11 -11.19 -18.47 -32.50
C ILE A 11 -12.43 -17.91 -31.75
N MET A 12 -13.49 -18.70 -31.60
CA MET A 12 -14.74 -18.27 -30.95
C MET A 12 -14.78 -18.47 -29.42
N CYS A 13 -13.72 -19.04 -28.83
CA CYS A 13 -13.61 -19.19 -27.37
C CYS A 13 -12.73 -18.13 -26.69
N SER A 14 -12.25 -17.10 -27.40
CA SER A 14 -11.77 -15.90 -26.73
C SER A 14 -12.97 -15.04 -26.36
N THR A 15 -13.69 -15.41 -25.29
CA THR A 15 -14.36 -14.37 -24.51
C THR A 15 -13.24 -13.45 -24.06
N GLY A 16 -13.10 -12.32 -24.76
CA GLY A 16 -12.17 -11.27 -24.37
C GLY A 16 -12.63 -10.77 -23.01
N HIS A 17 -12.20 -11.42 -21.95
CA HIS A 17 -12.34 -10.90 -20.61
C HIS A 17 -11.39 -9.72 -20.56
N THR A 18 -11.98 -8.52 -20.73
CA THR A 18 -11.28 -7.28 -20.51
C THR A 18 -10.77 -7.32 -19.08
N GLN A 19 -9.47 -7.42 -18.96
CA GLN A 19 -8.78 -7.50 -17.69
C GLN A 19 -9.03 -6.21 -16.91
N LEU A 20 -9.24 -6.31 -15.60
CA LEU A 20 -9.41 -5.14 -14.74
C LEU A 20 -8.24 -4.17 -14.91
N THR A 21 -8.59 -2.89 -14.93
CA THR A 21 -7.70 -1.76 -15.06
C THR A 21 -7.68 -0.95 -13.76
N ILE A 22 -6.68 -0.09 -13.60
CA ILE A 22 -6.63 0.86 -12.47
C ILE A 22 -7.90 1.72 -12.43
N LYS A 23 -8.43 2.13 -13.59
CA LYS A 23 -9.66 2.92 -13.69
C LYS A 23 -10.89 2.19 -13.15
N ASP A 24 -10.96 0.89 -13.35
CA ASP A 24 -12.04 0.07 -12.76
C ASP A 24 -11.94 0.08 -11.24
N GLY A 25 -10.73 0.03 -10.70
CA GLY A 25 -10.47 0.17 -9.26
C GLY A 25 -10.83 1.56 -8.71
N GLU A 26 -10.49 2.63 -9.43
CA GLU A 26 -10.83 4.02 -9.04
C GLU A 26 -12.35 4.20 -8.97
N GLN A 27 -13.06 3.72 -10.00
CA GLN A 27 -14.52 3.75 -10.04
C GLN A 27 -15.12 2.92 -8.90
N TRP A 28 -14.59 1.71 -8.66
CA TRP A 28 -15.04 0.86 -7.56
C TRP A 28 -14.85 1.54 -6.21
N ALA A 29 -13.66 2.09 -5.94
CA ALA A 29 -13.35 2.80 -4.70
C ALA A 29 -14.33 3.95 -4.46
N LYS A 30 -14.59 4.75 -5.49
CA LYS A 30 -15.55 5.87 -5.44
C LYS A 30 -16.98 5.40 -5.15
N GLU A 31 -17.45 4.36 -5.82
CA GLU A 31 -18.80 3.80 -5.62
C GLU A 31 -19.00 3.25 -4.20
N HIS A 32 -17.92 2.79 -3.57
CA HIS A 32 -17.94 2.20 -2.24
C HIS A 32 -17.45 3.14 -1.14
N GLY A 33 -17.21 4.43 -1.45
CA GLY A 33 -16.82 5.44 -0.47
C GLY A 33 -15.43 5.22 0.14
N ILE A 34 -14.52 4.59 -0.59
CA ILE A 34 -13.09 4.48 -0.22
C ILE A 34 -12.35 5.70 -0.78
N MET A 35 -11.74 6.49 0.09
CA MET A 35 -10.94 7.65 -0.29
C MET A 35 -9.48 7.22 -0.47
N LEU A 36 -8.97 7.33 -1.71
CA LEU A 36 -7.60 6.97 -2.04
C LEU A 36 -6.60 8.04 -1.55
N SER A 37 -5.38 7.61 -1.22
CA SER A 37 -4.33 8.54 -0.77
C SER A 37 -3.76 9.34 -1.95
N PRO A 38 -3.93 10.67 -2.01
CA PRO A 38 -3.44 11.49 -3.12
C PRO A 38 -1.90 11.48 -3.22
N LYS A 39 -1.23 11.18 -2.10
CA LYS A 39 0.24 11.13 -2.03
C LYS A 39 0.84 10.02 -2.90
N PHE A 40 0.15 8.90 -3.04
CA PHE A 40 0.61 7.73 -3.80
C PHE A 40 -0.19 7.49 -5.10
N GLU A 41 -1.17 8.35 -5.42
CA GLU A 41 -1.93 8.26 -6.67
C GLU A 41 -1.03 8.31 -7.92
N VAL A 42 0.07 9.08 -7.86
CA VAL A 42 1.04 9.20 -8.97
C VAL A 42 1.73 7.89 -9.34
N ASP A 43 1.73 6.91 -8.43
CA ASP A 43 2.34 5.59 -8.62
C ASP A 43 1.34 4.53 -9.11
N MET A 44 0.05 4.86 -9.25
CA MET A 44 -0.97 3.90 -9.70
C MET A 44 -0.66 3.37 -11.10
N GLY A 45 -0.61 2.04 -11.22
CA GLY A 45 -0.27 1.36 -12.47
C GLY A 45 1.23 1.29 -12.80
N VAL A 46 2.10 1.85 -11.96
CA VAL A 46 3.55 1.73 -12.12
C VAL A 46 4.02 0.40 -11.52
N ALA A 47 4.64 -0.43 -12.35
CA ALA A 47 5.06 -1.77 -11.92
C ALA A 47 6.11 -1.69 -10.80
N GLY A 48 5.88 -2.44 -9.72
CA GLY A 48 6.79 -2.51 -8.57
C GLY A 48 6.77 -1.26 -7.69
N HIS A 49 5.83 -0.34 -7.88
CA HIS A 49 5.58 0.76 -6.95
C HIS A 49 4.37 0.45 -6.08
N ALA A 50 4.39 0.92 -4.84
CA ALA A 50 3.20 0.89 -4.01
C ALA A 50 2.26 2.03 -4.43
N ALA A 51 0.97 1.75 -4.48
CA ALA A 51 -0.04 2.74 -4.83
C ALA A 51 -1.36 2.45 -4.09
N PRO A 52 -2.33 3.38 -4.04
CA PRO A 52 -3.65 3.13 -3.45
C PRO A 52 -4.41 2.02 -4.18
N ILE A 53 -4.10 1.81 -5.46
CA ILE A 53 -4.62 0.71 -6.27
C ILE A 53 -3.46 0.04 -6.99
N VAL A 54 -3.33 -1.27 -6.80
CA VAL A 54 -2.39 -2.09 -7.57
C VAL A 54 -3.13 -3.22 -8.25
N ARG A 55 -2.64 -3.60 -9.43
CA ARG A 55 -3.09 -4.81 -10.08
C ARG A 55 -2.32 -6.00 -9.52
N SER A 56 -3.04 -7.00 -9.04
CA SER A 56 -2.45 -8.25 -8.58
C SER A 56 -2.04 -9.13 -9.76
N ARG A 57 -1.05 -10.00 -9.55
CA ARG A 57 -0.53 -10.88 -10.60
C ARG A 57 -1.51 -11.96 -11.08
N ASP A 58 -2.52 -12.29 -10.29
CA ASP A 58 -3.64 -13.15 -10.70
C ASP A 58 -4.66 -12.43 -11.60
N GLY A 59 -4.45 -11.13 -11.85
CA GLY A 59 -5.27 -10.32 -12.75
C GLY A 59 -6.36 -9.50 -12.07
N GLY A 60 -6.52 -9.65 -10.76
CA GLY A 60 -7.40 -8.84 -9.93
C GLY A 60 -6.87 -7.45 -9.58
N LEU A 61 -7.49 -6.82 -8.58
CA LEU A 61 -7.10 -5.52 -8.03
C LEU A 61 -7.02 -5.58 -6.52
N VAL A 62 -6.07 -4.86 -5.93
CA VAL A 62 -6.07 -4.53 -4.50
C VAL A 62 -6.19 -3.02 -4.34
N ILE A 63 -7.15 -2.62 -3.52
CA ILE A 63 -7.54 -1.23 -3.26
C ILE A 63 -7.35 -0.98 -1.77
N ILE A 64 -6.69 0.12 -1.43
CA ILE A 64 -6.57 0.62 -0.06
C ILE A 64 -6.95 2.11 -0.02
N GLY A 65 -7.69 2.50 1.01
CA GLY A 65 -8.03 3.90 1.22
C GLY A 65 -8.68 4.14 2.57
N ASP A 66 -8.84 5.41 2.91
CA ASP A 66 -9.57 5.83 4.09
C ASP A 66 -11.05 5.47 3.94
N TYR A 67 -11.65 5.03 5.04
CA TYR A 67 -13.00 4.54 5.07
C TYR A 67 -13.65 4.83 6.42
N LYS A 68 -14.98 5.00 6.38
CA LYS A 68 -15.80 5.20 7.58
C LYS A 68 -16.75 4.04 7.76
N GLU A 69 -16.58 3.30 8.86
CA GLU A 69 -17.50 2.26 9.29
C GLU A 69 -18.34 2.76 10.47
N VAL A 70 -19.61 3.06 10.19
CA VAL A 70 -20.58 3.65 11.14
C VAL A 70 -20.03 4.96 11.74
N ASN A 71 -19.45 4.89 12.95
CA ASN A 71 -18.93 6.03 13.70
C ASN A 71 -17.41 5.99 13.86
N THR A 72 -16.73 5.11 13.14
CA THR A 72 -15.28 4.91 13.23
C THR A 72 -14.64 5.18 11.88
N GLU A 73 -13.64 6.05 11.87
CA GLU A 73 -12.78 6.30 10.70
C GLU A 73 -11.52 5.44 10.81
N GLY A 74 -11.06 4.93 9.68
CA GLY A 74 -9.90 4.05 9.60
C GLY A 74 -9.58 3.73 8.15
N VAL A 75 -8.93 2.61 7.91
CA VAL A 75 -8.47 2.22 6.58
C VAL A 75 -9.14 0.94 6.16
N LYS A 76 -9.59 0.88 4.91
CA LYS A 76 -10.17 -0.33 4.32
C LYS A 76 -9.29 -0.86 3.20
N ILE A 77 -9.05 -2.17 3.24
CA ILE A 77 -8.47 -2.93 2.14
C ILE A 77 -9.59 -3.72 1.47
N VAL A 78 -9.58 -3.75 0.15
CA VAL A 78 -10.43 -4.61 -0.68
C VAL A 78 -9.57 -5.28 -1.73
N MET A 79 -9.78 -6.57 -1.94
CA MET A 79 -9.19 -7.33 -3.03
C MET A 79 -10.31 -7.87 -3.91
N LEU A 80 -10.18 -7.63 -5.21
CA LEU A 80 -11.07 -8.09 -6.25
C LEU A 80 -10.38 -9.16 -7.08
N ASP A 81 -11.09 -10.20 -7.48
CA ASP A 81 -10.60 -11.18 -8.47
C ASP A 81 -10.57 -10.58 -9.89
N ASP A 82 -10.13 -11.37 -10.87
CA ASP A 82 -10.05 -10.97 -12.29
C ASP A 82 -11.42 -10.63 -12.94
N LYS A 83 -12.52 -10.94 -12.25
CA LYS A 83 -13.91 -10.65 -12.65
C LYS A 83 -14.53 -9.51 -11.86
N GLY A 84 -13.80 -8.92 -10.91
CA GLY A 84 -14.30 -7.84 -10.06
C GLY A 84 -15.10 -8.30 -8.84
N ASN A 85 -15.10 -9.59 -8.51
CA ASN A 85 -15.73 -10.08 -7.29
C ASN A 85 -14.82 -9.87 -6.07
N ILE A 86 -15.39 -9.55 -4.92
CA ILE A 86 -14.63 -9.39 -3.68
C ILE A 86 -14.10 -10.76 -3.21
N VAL A 87 -12.77 -10.88 -3.13
CA VAL A 87 -12.08 -12.03 -2.52
C VAL A 87 -11.80 -11.78 -1.04
N PHE A 88 -11.46 -10.54 -0.71
CA PHE A 88 -11.11 -10.14 0.65
C PHE A 88 -11.52 -8.70 0.90
N THR A 89 -11.97 -8.43 2.12
CA THR A 89 -12.11 -7.07 2.63
C THR A 89 -11.79 -7.04 4.12
N HIS A 90 -11.13 -5.98 4.56
CA HIS A 90 -10.84 -5.78 5.96
C HIS A 90 -10.81 -4.30 6.30
N PHE A 91 -11.43 -3.94 7.42
CA PHE A 91 -11.38 -2.61 7.99
C PHE A 91 -10.39 -2.61 9.16
N PHE A 92 -9.37 -1.76 9.06
CA PHE A 92 -8.45 -1.46 10.13
C PHE A 92 -8.96 -0.22 10.84
N GLY A 93 -9.50 -0.42 12.04
CA GLY A 93 -9.82 0.68 12.94
C GLY A 93 -8.57 1.50 13.30
N PRO A 94 -8.77 2.69 13.88
CA PRO A 94 -7.68 3.60 14.18
C PRO A 94 -6.68 2.94 15.13
N PHE A 95 -5.41 3.18 14.89
CA PHE A 95 -4.34 2.84 15.81
C PHE A 95 -3.93 4.13 16.52
N LEU A 96 -4.15 4.22 17.83
CA LEU A 96 -4.04 5.46 18.61
C LEU A 96 -5.14 6.47 18.22
N ASP A 97 -4.78 7.69 17.80
CA ASP A 97 -5.74 8.77 17.55
C ASP A 97 -6.06 8.97 16.06
N ASN A 98 -5.24 8.43 15.15
CA ASN A 98 -5.48 8.54 13.71
C ASN A 98 -4.83 7.39 12.93
N LEU A 99 -5.45 7.00 11.81
CA LEU A 99 -4.92 6.04 10.85
C LEU A 99 -5.30 6.52 9.44
N GLU A 100 -4.31 6.68 8.58
CA GLU A 100 -4.47 7.14 7.21
C GLU A 100 -3.93 6.10 6.23
N ALA A 101 -4.68 5.79 5.17
CA ALA A 101 -4.22 4.92 4.11
C ALA A 101 -3.09 5.60 3.32
N GLN A 102 -2.07 4.82 2.95
CA GLN A 102 -0.99 5.31 2.08
C GLN A 102 -1.00 4.52 0.77
N ALA A 103 -0.64 3.24 0.82
CA ALA A 103 -0.44 2.45 -0.39
C ALA A 103 -0.48 0.95 -0.10
N VAL A 104 -0.60 0.15 -1.15
CA VAL A 104 -0.44 -1.30 -1.15
C VAL A 104 0.55 -1.72 -2.23
N ILE A 105 1.28 -2.82 -2.02
CA ILE A 105 2.20 -3.40 -3.01
C ILE A 105 2.23 -4.92 -2.89
N GLU A 106 2.36 -5.62 -4.02
CA GLU A 106 2.58 -7.07 -4.08
C GLU A 106 4.08 -7.39 -4.23
N ASP A 107 4.64 -8.27 -3.40
CA ASP A 107 5.98 -8.83 -3.60
C ASP A 107 5.99 -9.98 -4.60
N ARG A 108 7.17 -10.47 -5.01
CA ARG A 108 7.27 -11.57 -5.97
C ARG A 108 6.89 -12.95 -5.41
N THR A 109 6.70 -13.08 -4.10
CA THR A 109 6.34 -14.33 -3.43
C THR A 109 4.83 -14.54 -3.27
N GLY A 110 4.03 -13.51 -3.57
CA GLY A 110 2.57 -13.59 -3.52
C GLY A 110 1.98 -12.98 -2.25
N HIS A 111 2.76 -12.18 -1.53
CA HIS A 111 2.24 -11.42 -0.40
C HIS A 111 2.04 -9.96 -0.78
N PHE A 112 1.02 -9.36 -0.20
CA PHE A 112 0.76 -7.94 -0.24
C PHE A 112 1.23 -7.29 1.07
N TYR A 113 1.63 -6.03 0.95
CA TYR A 113 1.95 -5.16 2.07
C TYR A 113 1.07 -3.94 1.95
N ALA A 114 0.17 -3.76 2.90
CA ALA A 114 -0.60 -2.53 3.06
C ALA A 114 0.12 -1.61 4.02
N ILE A 115 0.36 -0.38 3.59
CA ILE A 115 1.07 0.64 4.34
C ILE A 115 0.06 1.74 4.71
N MET A 116 0.05 2.06 5.99
CA MET A 116 -0.81 3.08 6.58
C MET A 116 0.04 3.99 7.46
N GLU A 117 -0.35 5.24 7.61
CA GLU A 117 0.28 6.20 8.52
C GLU A 117 -0.56 6.28 9.81
N THR A 118 0.09 6.32 10.95
CA THR A 118 -0.54 6.41 12.28
C THR A 118 -0.01 7.61 13.01
N HIS A 119 -0.88 8.26 13.78
CA HIS A 119 -0.52 9.40 14.62
C HIS A 119 -1.17 9.28 16.00
N ASP A 120 -0.45 9.74 17.02
CA ASP A 120 -1.01 9.94 18.36
C ASP A 120 -1.01 11.43 18.68
N LYS A 121 -2.21 12.02 18.68
CA LYS A 121 -2.42 13.46 18.92
C LYS A 121 -2.32 13.78 20.42
N LYS A 122 -2.59 12.83 21.31
CA LYS A 122 -2.56 13.04 22.77
C LYS A 122 -1.16 13.22 23.31
N VAL A 123 -0.20 12.47 22.78
CA VAL A 123 1.21 12.60 23.20
C VAL A 123 2.09 13.34 22.19
N ASP A 124 1.47 13.95 21.17
CA ASP A 124 2.16 14.63 20.06
C ASP A 124 3.30 13.76 19.51
N SER A 125 2.99 12.46 19.36
CA SER A 125 3.98 11.51 18.89
C SER A 125 3.75 11.23 17.42
N ASP A 126 4.87 11.22 16.72
CA ASP A 126 4.90 11.54 15.30
C ASP A 126 4.34 10.45 14.41
N THR A 127 4.30 10.77 13.12
CA THR A 127 3.95 9.88 12.02
C THR A 127 4.73 8.56 12.09
N ARG A 128 3.98 7.45 12.14
CA ARG A 128 4.55 6.10 12.05
C ARG A 128 3.81 5.27 11.03
N GLU A 129 4.53 4.52 10.21
CA GLU A 129 3.91 3.57 9.31
C GLU A 129 3.48 2.32 10.07
N ARG A 130 2.20 1.94 9.98
CA ARG A 130 1.72 0.59 10.27
C ARG A 130 1.71 -0.19 8.97
N VAL A 131 2.27 -1.39 8.98
CA VAL A 131 2.32 -2.27 7.81
C VAL A 131 1.66 -3.60 8.14
N VAL A 132 0.80 -4.04 7.22
CA VAL A 132 0.12 -5.33 7.30
C VAL A 132 0.56 -6.18 6.12
N LYS A 133 1.07 -7.38 6.40
CA LYS A 133 1.38 -8.39 5.38
C LYS A 133 0.27 -9.41 5.30
N PHE A 134 -0.24 -9.66 4.10
CA PHE A 134 -1.29 -10.63 3.84
C PHE A 134 -1.08 -11.34 2.50
N ASP A 135 -1.81 -12.43 2.25
CA ASP A 135 -1.72 -13.18 1.00
C ASP A 135 -2.97 -13.00 0.11
N HIS A 136 -2.98 -13.65 -1.05
CA HIS A 136 -4.09 -13.68 -2.02
C HIS A 136 -5.39 -14.32 -1.50
N SER A 137 -5.39 -14.92 -0.30
CA SER A 137 -6.64 -15.35 0.36
C SER A 137 -7.15 -14.33 1.38
N GLY A 138 -6.41 -13.24 1.59
CA GLY A 138 -6.67 -12.27 2.65
C GLY A 138 -6.15 -12.71 4.02
N LYS A 139 -5.38 -13.79 4.11
CA LYS A 139 -4.81 -14.24 5.38
C LYS A 139 -3.69 -13.30 5.79
N ILE A 140 -3.88 -12.62 6.92
CA ILE A 140 -2.88 -11.75 7.53
C ILE A 140 -1.79 -12.60 8.17
N SER A 141 -0.53 -12.36 7.76
CA SER A 141 0.65 -12.99 8.34
C SER A 141 1.16 -12.22 9.56
N TRP A 142 1.15 -10.89 9.48
CA TRP A 142 1.49 -9.99 10.58
C TRP A 142 0.98 -8.58 10.32
N ASP A 143 0.92 -7.80 11.38
CA ASP A 143 0.47 -6.41 11.43
C ASP A 143 1.31 -5.69 12.48
N ILE A 144 2.15 -4.76 12.04
CA ILE A 144 3.17 -4.13 12.88
C ILE A 144 3.22 -2.63 12.67
N ALA A 145 3.52 -1.88 13.73
CA ALA A 145 3.98 -0.51 13.61
C ALA A 145 5.50 -0.52 13.36
N LEU A 146 5.95 0.13 12.29
CA LEU A 146 7.35 0.21 11.90
C LEU A 146 8.12 1.16 12.82
N GLU A 147 8.87 0.55 13.74
CA GLU A 147 9.68 1.16 14.79
C GLU A 147 8.94 2.07 15.77
N GLN A 148 9.21 1.86 17.06
CA GLN A 148 8.94 2.83 18.12
C GLN A 148 10.28 3.37 18.59
N LYS A 149 10.77 4.44 17.99
CA LYS A 149 11.86 5.23 18.58
C LYS A 149 11.30 6.16 19.65
N GLU A 150 12.20 6.69 20.49
CA GLU A 150 11.87 7.68 21.52
C GLU A 150 10.99 8.80 20.95
N ASN A 151 10.24 9.48 21.83
CA ASN A 151 9.48 10.67 21.46
C ASN A 151 10.35 11.59 20.58
N HIS A 152 9.76 12.20 19.53
CA HIS A 152 10.42 13.17 18.63
C HIS A 152 11.24 12.56 17.47
N TYR A 153 10.60 11.69 16.68
CA TYR A 153 11.10 11.12 15.43
C TYR A 153 10.00 11.18 14.35
N HIS A 154 9.98 12.26 13.55
CA HIS A 154 8.95 12.46 12.52
C HIS A 154 9.45 11.92 11.19
N ARG A 155 8.81 10.87 10.67
CA ARG A 155 9.16 10.29 9.36
C ARG A 155 8.00 10.44 8.40
N HIS A 156 8.31 10.80 7.15
CA HIS A 156 7.36 10.74 6.06
C HIS A 156 7.93 9.86 4.95
N CYS A 157 7.38 8.67 4.78
CA CYS A 157 7.69 7.83 3.63
C CYS A 157 7.00 8.38 2.38
N ASN A 158 7.77 8.71 1.34
CA ASN A 158 7.27 9.32 0.09
C ASN A 158 7.23 8.34 -1.07
N THR A 159 8.05 7.30 -1.06
CA THR A 159 8.13 6.33 -2.15
C THR A 159 8.39 4.96 -1.58
N ILE A 160 7.66 3.96 -2.07
CA ILE A 160 7.80 2.56 -1.69
C ILE A 160 7.87 1.76 -2.98
N THR A 161 8.95 1.01 -3.16
CA THR A 161 9.17 0.18 -4.35
C THR A 161 9.59 -1.22 -3.96
N LEU A 162 9.28 -2.19 -4.81
CA LEU A 162 9.77 -3.54 -4.66
C LEU A 162 11.26 -3.59 -5.03
N ALA A 163 12.08 -4.15 -4.15
CA ALA A 163 13.50 -4.36 -4.43
C ALA A 163 13.71 -5.35 -5.58
N GLU A 164 14.90 -5.32 -6.19
CA GLU A 164 15.23 -6.17 -7.35
C GLU A 164 15.09 -7.66 -7.06
N ASP A 165 15.32 -8.09 -5.82
CA ASP A 165 15.13 -9.47 -5.37
C ASP A 165 13.65 -9.91 -5.33
N GLY A 166 12.73 -8.95 -5.40
CA GLY A 166 11.30 -9.18 -5.37
C GLY A 166 10.76 -9.62 -4.01
N LYS A 167 11.50 -9.47 -2.92
CA LYS A 167 11.07 -9.92 -1.58
C LYS A 167 11.12 -8.81 -0.54
N HIS A 168 11.91 -7.78 -0.78
CA HIS A 168 12.04 -6.63 0.13
C HIS A 168 11.37 -5.40 -0.45
N LEU A 169 10.95 -4.47 0.42
CA LEU A 169 10.47 -3.16 0.02
C LEU A 169 11.55 -2.10 0.28
N ASN A 170 11.86 -1.30 -0.73
CA ASN A 170 12.67 -0.11 -0.60
C ASN A 170 11.77 1.08 -0.31
N MET A 171 12.05 1.79 0.78
CA MET A 171 11.28 2.95 1.24
C MET A 171 12.21 4.16 1.24
N THR A 172 11.72 5.29 0.74
CA THR A 172 12.47 6.56 0.78
C THR A 172 11.56 7.70 1.17
N GLY A 173 12.13 8.73 1.79
CA GLY A 173 11.35 9.84 2.32
C GLY A 173 12.20 10.85 3.05
N THR A 174 11.57 11.54 4.00
CA THR A 174 12.23 12.50 4.88
C THR A 174 12.04 12.14 6.34
N VAL A 175 12.95 12.61 7.18
CA VAL A 175 12.87 12.42 8.62
C VAL A 175 13.38 13.65 9.38
N GLN A 176 12.76 13.96 10.51
CA GLN A 176 13.29 14.86 11.54
C GLN A 176 13.68 13.96 12.73
N PRO A 177 14.98 13.62 12.88
CA PRO A 177 15.40 12.48 13.70
C PRO A 177 15.40 12.74 15.21
N ASP A 178 15.28 14.00 15.63
CA ASP A 178 15.32 14.41 17.03
C ASP A 178 14.58 15.74 17.28
N LYS A 179 14.40 16.07 18.57
CA LYS A 179 13.79 17.33 19.05
C LYS A 179 14.40 18.58 18.42
N THR A 180 15.72 18.63 18.23
CA THR A 180 16.41 19.80 17.70
C THR A 180 16.09 19.98 16.22
N ALA A 181 16.10 18.90 15.44
CA ALA A 181 15.68 18.92 14.05
C ALA A 181 14.22 19.36 13.91
N ILE A 182 13.33 18.92 14.80
CA ILE A 182 11.91 19.33 14.80
C ILE A 182 11.78 20.82 15.09
N ALA A 183 12.38 21.31 16.17
CA ALA A 183 12.32 22.71 16.57
C ALA A 183 12.87 23.65 15.48
N ASN A 184 13.91 23.21 14.77
CA ASN A 184 14.54 23.96 13.69
C ASN A 184 13.92 23.71 12.30
N LYS A 185 12.87 22.87 12.19
CA LYS A 185 12.24 22.43 10.94
C LYS A 185 13.20 21.79 9.94
N GLU A 186 14.21 21.10 10.44
CA GLU A 186 15.25 20.48 9.63
C GLU A 186 14.85 19.09 9.18
N HIS A 187 14.77 18.89 7.86
CA HIS A 187 14.47 17.60 7.26
C HIS A 187 15.75 16.93 6.74
N TYR A 188 15.85 15.63 6.97
CA TYR A 188 16.95 14.78 6.53
C TYR A 188 16.43 13.74 5.54
N LYS A 189 17.29 13.32 4.61
CA LYS A 189 16.98 12.19 3.73
C LYS A 189 16.80 10.94 4.56
N TRP A 190 15.75 10.19 4.29
CA TRP A 190 15.49 8.90 4.90
C TRP A 190 15.40 7.81 3.84
N THR A 191 16.05 6.68 4.09
CA THR A 191 16.00 5.49 3.24
C THR A 191 15.90 4.25 4.12
N ALA A 192 15.13 3.26 3.69
CA ALA A 192 15.01 2.00 4.39
C ALA A 192 14.70 0.82 3.47
N THR A 193 14.93 -0.38 4.01
CA THR A 193 14.53 -1.65 3.44
C THR A 193 13.72 -2.42 4.48
N LEU A 194 12.51 -2.83 4.12
CA LEU A 194 11.64 -3.69 4.92
C LEU A 194 11.76 -5.14 4.44
N ASP A 195 12.01 -6.08 5.35
CA ASP A 195 12.05 -7.50 5.04
C ASP A 195 10.72 -8.23 5.25
N ASP A 196 10.68 -9.49 4.84
CA ASP A 196 9.50 -10.36 4.84
C ASP A 196 8.97 -10.66 6.25
N ARG A 197 9.80 -10.46 7.29
CA ARG A 197 9.48 -10.60 8.71
C ARG A 197 9.07 -9.27 9.35
N GLY A 198 9.03 -8.19 8.57
CA GLY A 198 8.68 -6.87 9.06
C GLY A 198 9.83 -6.14 9.76
N ILE A 199 11.08 -6.57 9.55
CA ILE A 199 12.24 -5.89 10.11
C ILE A 199 12.67 -4.76 9.18
N LEU A 200 12.65 -3.54 9.71
CA LEU A 200 13.07 -2.34 8.99
C LEU A 200 14.56 -2.06 9.23
N LYS A 201 15.35 -2.01 8.15
CA LYS A 201 16.73 -1.50 8.17
C LYS A 201 16.74 -0.13 7.53
N GLN A 202 17.14 0.91 8.26
CA GLN A 202 17.02 2.29 7.79
C GLN A 202 18.31 3.10 8.00
N THR A 203 18.41 4.22 7.31
CA THR A 203 19.52 5.17 7.42
C THR A 203 18.99 6.60 7.31
N VAL A 204 19.52 7.47 8.17
CA VAL A 204 19.35 8.93 8.08
C VAL A 204 20.54 9.49 7.32
N GLY A 205 20.28 10.15 6.21
CA GLY A 205 21.27 10.72 5.31
C GLY A 205 21.49 12.21 5.53
N ALA A 206 21.90 12.89 4.45
CA ALA A 206 22.17 14.33 4.46
C ALA A 206 20.91 15.16 4.78
N LYS A 207 21.13 16.33 5.37
CA LYS A 207 20.12 17.37 5.56
C LYS A 207 19.66 17.91 4.20
N LEU A 208 18.35 18.02 4.02
CA LEU A 208 17.70 18.47 2.79
C LEU A 208 17.29 19.94 2.83
N GLY A 209 17.04 20.51 4.01
CA GLY A 209 16.61 21.89 4.16
C GLY A 209 16.20 22.29 5.58
N ARG A 210 15.74 23.54 5.71
CA ARG A 210 14.96 24.08 6.85
C ARG A 210 13.52 24.34 6.37
#